data_AF-A0AAV0V609-F1
#
_entry.id   AF-A0AAV0V609-F1
#
_cell.length_a   1.000
_cell.length_b   1.000
_cell.length_c   1.000
_cell.angle_alpha   90.00
_cell.angle_beta   90.00
_cell.angle_gamma   90.00
#
_symmetry.space_group_name_H-M   'P 1'
#
loop_
_entity.id
_entity.type
_entity.pdbx_description
1 polymer ?
#
loop_
_entity_poly.entity_id
_entity_poly.type
_entity_poly.pdbx_seq_one_letter_code
_entity_poly.pdbx_strand_id
1 'polypeptide(L)'
;MRARRGGEVVEVEGLLLVAEQIDRGQTQENPAVFRTLGSIYCVLVRKSLGLFLESVSKDSDHTIVLNMDTMDLVHEPFESNCKFQLRYRQSELRERGNGQRAFSYVFMTSTKEECVKWLNGILRHQSSDFGRDPKGSVNKLLTGCGLFSGSVRQSADSNAQSEEQQQRQQTEGRHERPQPSLGEFLYSTPSRTKHFIMVRHGHYINAHMPQVSDSQQVLSQMGRQQAELTGKHLGVAHARIPTRHDVSVYHSDMTRAVETAAIIATDFGEVSLNSSSLLREGWPGTPYSTDFTARSGTTAACNNGAFQAMQKRACVDVERMEKAFNWFFFDSRQTHDGNDEESYCVLVCHANLIRFFLCRALGVDPATTWGHFEINHCGVTRIDVCVDQPTKVIAVNETGHLPLSLITSSEDHL
;
A
#
# COMPACT_ATOMS: atom_id res chain seq x y z
N MET A 1 24.08 9.42 -27.12
CA MET A 1 23.05 10.44 -27.38
C MET A 1 22.21 9.99 -28.56
N ARG A 2 20.90 9.85 -28.39
CA ARG A 2 19.94 9.63 -29.48
C ARG A 2 19.23 10.96 -29.74
N ALA A 3 19.27 11.46 -30.97
CA ALA A 3 18.57 12.69 -31.36
C ALA A 3 17.06 12.42 -31.47
N ARG A 4 16.23 13.26 -30.83
CA ARG A 4 14.79 13.31 -31.09
C ARG A 4 14.49 14.27 -32.23
N ARG A 5 13.34 14.12 -32.91
CA ARG A 5 12.89 15.05 -33.95
C ARG A 5 12.80 16.47 -33.35
N GLY A 6 13.54 17.43 -33.89
CA GLY A 6 13.49 18.84 -33.45
C GLY A 6 14.81 19.43 -32.90
N GLY A 7 15.94 18.72 -32.97
CA GLY A 7 17.23 19.24 -32.50
C GLY A 7 17.45 19.08 -30.98
N GLU A 8 16.57 18.32 -30.32
CA GLU A 8 16.70 17.97 -28.90
C GLU A 8 17.69 16.82 -28.69
N VAL A 9 18.52 16.94 -27.66
CA VAL A 9 19.53 15.95 -27.31
C VAL A 9 19.18 15.30 -25.97
N VAL A 10 18.97 13.98 -25.97
CA VAL A 10 18.76 13.21 -24.73
C VAL A 10 20.10 12.98 -24.03
N GLU A 11 20.22 13.49 -22.81
CA GLU A 11 21.39 13.36 -21.94
C GLU A 11 21.32 12.08 -21.11
N VAL A 12 20.17 11.83 -20.48
CA VAL A 12 19.90 10.67 -19.62
C VAL A 12 18.42 10.30 -19.76
N GLU A 13 18.10 9.02 -19.72
CA GLU A 13 16.74 8.52 -19.63
C GLU A 13 16.70 7.26 -18.77
N GLY A 14 15.55 7.00 -18.16
CA GLY A 14 15.33 5.83 -17.31
C GLY A 14 14.09 5.96 -16.44
N LEU A 15 13.76 4.87 -15.74
CA LEU A 15 12.68 4.84 -14.76
C LEU A 15 13.17 5.46 -13.44
N LEU A 16 12.42 6.42 -12.91
CA LEU A 16 12.67 7.05 -11.62
C LEU A 16 11.45 6.88 -10.72
N LEU A 17 11.65 6.52 -9.46
CA LEU A 17 10.60 6.71 -8.46
C LEU A 17 10.61 8.18 -8.07
N VAL A 18 9.48 8.87 -8.29
CA VAL A 18 9.36 10.32 -8.09
C VAL A 18 8.45 10.63 -6.91
N ALA A 19 8.84 11.58 -6.08
CA ALA A 19 8.01 12.12 -5.01
C ALA A 19 8.04 13.66 -5.03
N GLU A 20 6.92 14.28 -4.69
CA GLU A 20 6.76 15.74 -4.63
C GLU A 20 6.59 16.23 -3.19
N GLN A 21 7.16 17.38 -2.84
CA GLN A 21 7.01 17.95 -1.51
C GLN A 21 5.58 18.46 -1.28
N ILE A 22 4.94 18.02 -0.19
CA ILE A 22 3.66 18.54 0.27
C ILE A 22 3.91 19.77 1.12
N ASP A 23 3.32 20.90 0.75
CA ASP A 23 3.38 22.10 1.58
C ASP A 23 2.38 21.96 2.75
N ARG A 24 2.89 21.70 3.96
CA ARG A 24 2.13 21.96 5.19
C ARG A 24 2.59 23.33 5.67
N GLY A 25 1.65 24.26 5.80
CA GLY A 25 1.89 25.62 6.29
C GLY A 25 2.97 25.65 7.37
N GLN A 26 4.04 26.40 7.09
CA GLN A 26 5.31 26.36 7.80
C GLN A 26 5.14 26.44 9.32
N THR A 27 5.55 25.40 10.03
CA THR A 27 6.09 25.50 11.39
C THR A 27 7.49 24.94 11.34
N GLN A 28 8.44 25.70 11.87
CA GLN A 28 9.89 25.59 11.64
C GLN A 28 10.55 24.30 12.20
N GLU A 29 9.75 23.35 12.69
CA GLU A 29 10.18 22.17 13.45
C GLU A 29 9.82 20.83 12.80
N ASN A 30 9.06 20.80 11.71
CA ASN A 30 8.70 19.53 11.05
C ASN A 30 9.56 19.25 9.79
N PRO A 31 10.06 18.02 9.62
CA PRO A 31 10.80 17.63 8.41
C PRO A 31 9.92 17.75 7.16
N ALA A 32 10.55 18.02 6.01
CA ALA A 32 9.84 18.12 4.73
C ALA A 32 9.15 16.78 4.40
N VAL A 33 7.84 16.82 4.17
CA VAL A 33 7.04 15.64 3.82
C VAL A 33 6.90 15.55 2.30
N PHE A 34 7.12 14.36 1.74
CA PHE A 34 7.00 14.09 0.31
C PHE A 34 5.87 13.08 0.03
N ARG A 35 5.10 13.31 -1.05
CA ARG A 35 4.11 12.38 -1.62
C ARG A 35 4.72 11.68 -2.83
N THR A 36 4.71 10.36 -2.84
CA THR A 36 5.14 9.57 -4.01
C THR A 36 4.15 9.71 -5.16
N LEU A 37 4.66 10.05 -6.35
CA LEU A 37 3.93 10.09 -7.61
C LEU A 37 4.01 8.77 -8.39
N GLY A 38 4.95 7.89 -8.01
CA GLY A 38 5.13 6.56 -8.58
C GLY A 38 6.39 6.43 -9.43
N SER A 39 6.51 5.29 -10.12
CA SER A 39 7.62 4.99 -11.03
C SER A 39 7.33 5.59 -12.40
N ILE A 40 8.06 6.64 -12.76
CA ILE A 40 7.83 7.44 -13.96
C ILE A 40 9.05 7.31 -14.88
N TYR A 41 8.82 7.04 -16.17
CA TYR A 41 9.89 7.06 -17.15
C TYR A 41 10.23 8.52 -17.49
N CYS A 42 11.40 8.95 -17.04
CA CYS A 42 11.87 10.33 -17.16
C CYS A 42 12.99 10.43 -18.20
N VAL A 43 13.06 11.60 -18.83
CA VAL A 43 14.11 11.95 -19.78
C VAL A 43 14.67 13.31 -19.41
N LEU A 44 15.99 13.36 -19.25
CA LEU A 44 16.77 14.58 -19.19
C LEU A 44 17.13 14.99 -20.62
N VAL A 45 16.53 16.08 -21.10
CA VAL A 45 16.62 16.53 -22.48
C VAL A 45 17.16 17.95 -22.54
N ARG A 46 18.17 18.15 -23.39
CA ARG A 46 18.70 19.47 -23.72
C ARG A 46 17.92 20.02 -24.90
N LYS A 47 17.28 21.17 -24.68
CA LYS A 47 16.53 21.95 -25.67
C LYS A 47 17.26 23.27 -25.94
N SER A 48 16.80 24.04 -26.92
CA SER A 48 17.37 25.36 -27.26
C SER A 48 17.30 26.36 -26.10
N LEU A 49 16.32 26.20 -25.21
CA LEU A 49 16.04 27.11 -24.09
C LEU A 49 16.67 26.70 -22.76
N GLY A 50 17.30 25.52 -22.66
CA GLY A 50 17.80 25.01 -21.39
C GLY A 50 17.78 23.49 -21.29
N LEU A 51 18.08 22.97 -20.10
CA LEU A 51 17.95 21.54 -19.78
C LEU A 51 16.63 21.28 -19.04
N PHE A 52 15.91 20.26 -19.48
CA PHE A 52 14.62 19.90 -18.91
C PHE A 52 14.61 18.44 -18.46
N LEU A 53 13.93 18.17 -17.34
CA LEU A 53 13.56 16.83 -16.92
C LEU A 53 12.07 16.64 -17.19
N GLU A 54 11.74 15.68 -18.06
CA GLU A 54 10.39 15.48 -18.57
C GLU A 54 9.92 14.04 -18.39
N SER A 55 8.65 13.84 -18.02
CA SER A 55 7.99 12.53 -18.08
C SER A 55 7.59 12.18 -19.52
N VAL A 56 7.74 10.91 -19.92
CA VAL A 56 7.47 10.45 -21.31
C VAL A 56 6.06 9.85 -21.49
N SER A 57 5.33 9.62 -20.40
CA SER A 57 4.06 8.89 -20.46
C SER A 57 2.96 9.68 -21.17
N LYS A 58 2.17 8.97 -22.01
CA LYS A 58 0.90 9.46 -22.57
C LYS A 58 -0.32 9.14 -21.69
N ASP A 59 -0.15 8.21 -20.74
CA ASP A 59 -1.25 7.56 -20.01
C ASP A 59 -1.23 7.84 -18.49
N SER A 60 -0.27 8.63 -18.00
CA SER A 60 -0.21 9.00 -16.57
C SER A 60 -0.75 10.40 -16.34
N ASP A 61 -1.65 10.55 -15.36
CA ASP A 61 -2.19 11.86 -14.92
C ASP A 61 -1.11 12.81 -14.36
N HIS A 62 0.10 12.30 -14.10
CA HIS A 62 1.24 13.07 -13.60
C HIS A 62 2.20 13.46 -14.74
N THR A 63 1.95 14.61 -15.37
CA THR A 63 2.90 15.22 -16.31
C THR A 63 3.93 16.05 -15.54
N ILE A 64 5.19 15.63 -15.56
CA ILE A 64 6.30 16.33 -14.92
C ILE A 64 7.15 16.99 -15.99
N VAL A 65 7.28 18.32 -15.92
CA VAL A 65 8.19 19.11 -16.75
C VAL A 65 8.91 20.10 -15.85
N LEU A 66 10.17 19.82 -15.56
CA LEU A 66 11.01 20.63 -14.70
C LEU A 66 12.08 21.32 -15.54
N ASN A 67 12.20 22.64 -15.38
CA ASN A 67 13.33 23.39 -15.92
C ASN A 67 14.50 23.30 -14.94
N MET A 68 15.64 22.77 -15.38
CA MET A 68 16.82 22.62 -14.52
C MET A 68 17.54 23.94 -14.25
N ASP A 69 17.32 24.97 -15.06
CA ASP A 69 17.90 26.31 -14.86
C ASP A 69 17.32 27.00 -13.61
N THR A 70 16.11 26.62 -13.20
CA THR A 70 15.40 27.21 -12.06
C THR A 70 15.48 26.35 -10.79
N MET A 71 16.25 25.26 -10.84
CA MET A 71 16.35 24.28 -9.77
C MET A 71 17.77 24.06 -9.28
N ASP A 72 17.91 23.88 -7.98
CA ASP A 72 19.14 23.43 -7.33
C ASP A 72 19.09 21.93 -7.10
N LEU A 73 20.20 21.26 -7.40
CA LEU A 73 20.40 19.84 -7.16
C LEU A 73 20.99 19.65 -5.75
N VAL A 74 20.26 18.95 -4.90
CA VAL A 74 20.72 18.52 -3.57
C VAL A 74 20.95 17.01 -3.64
N HIS A 75 22.16 16.58 -3.31
CA HIS A 75 22.53 15.16 -3.24
C HIS A 75 23.59 14.97 -2.16
N GLU A 76 23.61 13.79 -1.55
CA GLU A 76 24.62 13.41 -0.56
C GLU A 76 25.64 12.46 -1.21
N PRO A 77 26.85 12.93 -1.57
CA PRO A 77 27.80 12.16 -2.36
C PRO A 77 28.39 10.93 -1.66
N PHE A 78 28.20 10.79 -0.33
CA PHE A 78 28.84 9.76 0.49
C PHE A 78 27.87 8.78 1.17
N GLU A 79 26.56 9.04 1.11
CA GLU A 79 25.56 8.06 1.54
C GLU A 79 25.26 7.06 0.41
N SER A 80 25.00 5.81 0.76
CA SER A 80 24.65 4.72 -0.17
C SER A 80 23.26 4.88 -0.80
N ASN A 81 22.78 6.11 -0.93
CA ASN A 81 21.42 6.44 -1.26
C ASN A 81 21.30 6.70 -2.77
N CYS A 82 20.55 5.84 -3.47
CA CYS A 82 20.22 5.94 -4.90
C CYS A 82 19.27 7.13 -5.19
N LYS A 83 19.51 8.28 -4.55
CA LYS A 83 18.51 9.31 -4.29
C LYS A 83 19.10 10.70 -4.56
N PHE A 84 18.31 11.58 -5.17
CA PHE A 84 18.66 12.99 -5.34
C PHE A 84 17.42 13.87 -5.30
N GLN A 85 17.59 15.13 -4.92
CA GLN A 85 16.50 16.09 -4.77
C GLN A 85 16.72 17.29 -5.70
N LEU A 86 15.65 17.73 -6.36
CA LEU A 86 15.58 18.98 -7.10
C LEU A 86 14.68 19.97 -6.37
N ARG A 87 15.18 21.17 -6.10
CA ARG A 87 14.46 22.20 -5.35
C ARG A 87 14.40 23.49 -6.16
N TYR A 88 13.24 24.13 -6.24
CA TYR A 88 13.16 25.44 -6.88
C TYR A 88 13.98 26.49 -6.13
N ARG A 89 14.72 27.32 -6.87
CA ARG A 89 15.47 28.44 -6.30
C ARG A 89 14.54 29.45 -5.62
N GLN A 90 14.99 30.04 -4.53
CA GLN A 90 14.16 30.92 -3.69
C GLN A 90 13.68 32.20 -4.41
N SER A 91 14.40 32.65 -5.45
CA SER A 91 14.00 33.78 -6.31
C SER A 91 12.73 33.48 -7.12
N GLU A 92 12.57 32.24 -7.58
CA GLU A 92 11.46 31.77 -8.43
C GLU A 92 10.18 31.50 -7.62
N LEU A 93 10.30 31.37 -6.29
CA LEU A 93 9.17 31.14 -5.39
C LEU A 93 8.34 32.41 -5.12
N ARG A 94 8.90 33.60 -5.36
CA ARG A 94 8.24 34.89 -5.11
C ARG A 94 7.27 35.32 -6.23
N GLU A 95 7.38 34.75 -7.43
CA GLU A 95 6.51 35.05 -8.57
C GLU A 95 5.25 34.14 -8.64
N ARG A 96 4.88 33.48 -7.53
CA ARG A 96 3.76 32.53 -7.48
C ARG A 96 2.39 33.22 -7.67
N GLY A 97 1.83 33.09 -8.87
CA GLY A 97 0.39 32.98 -9.08
C GLY A 97 -0.12 31.57 -8.73
N ASN A 98 -1.44 31.41 -8.55
CA ASN A 98 -2.20 30.25 -8.02
C ASN A 98 -2.04 28.87 -8.73
N GLY A 99 -0.88 28.53 -9.31
CA GLY A 99 -0.60 27.24 -9.94
C GLY A 99 0.08 26.24 -9.00
N GLN A 100 -0.54 25.07 -8.83
CA GLN A 100 -0.07 23.91 -8.06
C GLN A 100 1.22 23.29 -8.65
N ARG A 101 2.41 23.79 -8.28
CA ARG A 101 3.67 23.05 -8.45
C ARG A 101 4.33 22.84 -7.09
N ALA A 102 4.78 21.63 -6.80
CA ALA A 102 5.49 21.30 -5.57
C ALA A 102 6.80 22.09 -5.44
N PHE A 103 7.20 22.41 -4.22
CA PHE A 103 8.41 23.20 -3.93
C PHE A 103 9.71 22.44 -4.22
N SER A 104 9.66 21.12 -4.14
CA SER A 104 10.78 20.24 -4.38
C SER A 104 10.30 18.88 -4.84
N TYR A 105 11.12 18.21 -5.64
CA TYR A 105 10.93 16.84 -6.06
C TYR A 105 12.11 16.00 -5.62
N VAL A 106 11.84 14.76 -5.24
CA VAL A 106 12.83 13.78 -4.85
C VAL A 106 12.73 12.60 -5.82
N PHE A 107 13.89 12.12 -6.25
CA PHE A 107 14.02 11.07 -7.25
C PHE A 107 14.84 9.93 -6.69
N MET A 108 14.45 8.69 -6.98
CA MET A 108 15.22 7.49 -6.66
C MET A 108 15.43 6.62 -7.90
N THR A 109 16.65 6.11 -8.08
CA THR A 109 17.03 5.15 -9.12
C THR A 109 17.10 3.72 -8.59
N SER A 110 17.09 2.73 -9.47
CA SER A 110 17.16 1.32 -9.06
C SER A 110 18.56 0.89 -8.62
N THR A 111 19.60 1.52 -9.17
CA THR A 111 21.00 1.25 -8.86
C THR A 111 21.78 2.53 -8.58
N LYS A 112 22.93 2.41 -7.90
CA LYS A 112 23.84 3.54 -7.62
C LYS A 112 24.46 4.08 -8.91
N GLU A 113 24.77 3.19 -9.85
CA GLU A 113 25.31 3.52 -11.17
C GLU A 113 24.34 4.41 -11.96
N GLU A 114 23.05 4.11 -11.90
CA GLU A 114 22.01 4.95 -12.48
C GLU A 114 21.92 6.31 -11.78
N CYS A 115 22.00 6.35 -10.45
CA CYS A 115 22.00 7.61 -9.70
C CYS A 115 23.14 8.51 -10.15
N VAL A 116 24.36 7.96 -10.23
CA VAL A 116 25.56 8.67 -10.70
C VAL A 116 25.39 9.13 -12.15
N LYS A 117 24.78 8.32 -13.02
CA LYS A 117 24.48 8.71 -14.40
C LYS A 117 23.56 9.94 -14.47
N TRP A 118 22.49 9.95 -13.67
CA TRP A 118 21.56 11.10 -13.57
C TRP A 118 22.24 12.35 -13.00
N LEU A 119 22.95 12.21 -11.87
CA LEU A 119 23.69 13.30 -11.23
C LEU A 119 24.71 13.93 -12.20
N ASN A 120 25.51 13.11 -12.89
CA ASN A 120 26.47 13.60 -13.87
C ASN A 120 25.79 14.32 -15.04
N GLY A 121 24.61 13.85 -15.49
CA GLY A 121 23.83 14.51 -16.52
C GLY A 121 23.41 15.93 -16.12
N ILE A 122 22.94 16.10 -14.89
CA ILE A 122 22.47 17.38 -14.34
C ILE A 122 23.68 18.30 -14.03
N LEU A 123 24.70 17.78 -13.36
CA LEU A 123 25.88 18.55 -12.96
C LEU A 123 26.67 19.07 -14.15
N ARG A 124 26.79 18.32 -15.25
CA ARG A 124 27.44 18.80 -16.49
C ARG A 124 26.82 20.10 -17.00
N HIS A 125 25.51 20.26 -16.81
CA HIS A 125 24.82 21.48 -17.20
C HIS A 125 25.03 22.62 -16.20
N GLN A 126 24.95 22.35 -14.90
CA GLN A 126 25.21 23.37 -13.88
C GLN A 126 26.67 23.88 -13.92
N SER A 127 27.64 23.02 -14.28
CA SER A 127 29.02 23.44 -14.52
C SER A 127 29.22 24.28 -15.78
N SER A 128 28.34 24.14 -16.77
CA SER A 128 28.39 24.94 -18.01
C SER A 128 27.85 26.37 -17.81
N ASP A 129 27.09 26.61 -16.73
CA ASP A 129 26.48 27.90 -16.42
C ASP A 129 27.46 28.84 -15.68
N PHE A 130 28.45 28.28 -14.97
CA PHE A 130 29.60 29.04 -14.42
C PHE A 130 30.56 29.57 -15.50
N GLY A 131 30.30 29.30 -16.79
CA GLY A 131 31.09 29.76 -17.93
C GLY A 131 30.55 31.02 -18.63
N ARG A 132 29.41 31.59 -18.18
CA ARG A 132 28.84 32.82 -18.77
C ARG A 132 28.88 33.99 -17.79
N ASP A 133 30.08 34.48 -17.49
CA ASP A 133 30.26 35.84 -16.96
C ASP A 133 30.69 36.81 -18.08
N PRO A 134 30.01 37.95 -18.26
CA PRO A 134 30.53 39.04 -19.05
C PRO A 134 31.53 39.84 -18.21
N LYS A 135 32.82 39.74 -18.58
CA LYS A 135 33.93 40.67 -18.29
C LYS A 135 34.33 40.87 -16.81
N GLY A 136 35.52 40.39 -16.47
CA GLY A 136 36.34 40.97 -15.40
C GLY A 136 37.47 40.07 -14.92
N SER A 137 38.67 40.26 -15.48
CA SER A 137 40.04 39.98 -14.99
C SER A 137 40.27 39.12 -13.73
N VAL A 138 41.30 38.27 -13.58
CA VAL A 138 42.54 37.93 -14.32
C VAL A 138 43.17 36.74 -13.53
N ASN A 139 43.71 35.76 -14.25
CA ASN A 139 44.79 34.80 -13.93
C ASN A 139 44.99 34.26 -12.49
N LYS A 140 45.05 32.93 -12.34
CA LYS A 140 46.29 32.14 -12.58
C LYS A 140 46.07 30.62 -12.50
N LEU A 141 46.56 29.95 -13.53
CA LEU A 141 46.82 28.53 -13.66
C LEU A 141 47.91 28.07 -12.65
N LEU A 142 47.94 26.78 -12.30
CA LEU A 142 49.12 25.87 -12.22
C LEU A 142 48.65 24.53 -11.58
N THR A 143 48.34 23.47 -12.33
CA THR A 143 49.25 22.36 -12.76
C THR A 143 50.40 22.00 -11.82
N GLY A 144 50.50 20.70 -11.47
CA GLY A 144 51.78 19.98 -11.57
C GLY A 144 52.26 19.24 -10.33
N CYS A 145 52.41 17.91 -10.48
CA CYS A 145 53.01 16.93 -9.57
C CYS A 145 54.38 17.29 -8.96
N GLY A 146 54.70 16.68 -7.81
CA GLY A 146 56.08 16.56 -7.33
C GLY A 146 56.23 15.82 -6.00
N LEU A 147 56.95 14.70 -6.01
CA LEU A 147 57.32 13.82 -4.89
C LEU A 147 58.40 14.42 -3.96
N PHE A 148 58.51 13.82 -2.76
CA PHE A 148 59.70 13.54 -1.92
C PHE A 148 59.71 14.08 -0.47
N SER A 149 59.55 13.13 0.47
CA SER A 149 60.49 12.74 1.54
C SER A 149 61.08 13.79 2.49
N GLY A 150 60.94 13.57 3.81
CA GLY A 150 61.98 13.99 4.76
C GLY A 150 61.62 14.11 6.25
N SER A 151 61.79 13.01 6.99
CA SER A 151 62.29 12.87 8.37
C SER A 151 61.72 13.66 9.56
N VAL A 152 61.26 12.87 10.53
CA VAL A 152 61.08 13.15 11.96
C VAL A 152 62.43 13.42 12.65
N ARG A 153 62.45 14.31 13.66
CA ARG A 153 63.31 14.23 14.87
C ARG A 153 62.71 15.04 16.03
N GLN A 154 62.79 14.43 17.21
CA GLN A 154 62.23 14.78 18.52
C GLN A 154 63.13 15.73 19.34
N SER A 155 62.62 16.08 20.52
CA SER A 155 63.26 16.54 21.78
C SER A 155 63.17 18.05 22.06
N ALA A 156 62.90 18.54 23.27
CA ALA A 156 62.47 17.98 24.57
C ALA A 156 62.04 19.14 25.51
N ASP A 157 61.24 18.79 26.51
CA ASP A 157 61.12 19.35 27.87
C ASP A 157 61.01 20.86 28.12
N SER A 158 59.89 21.29 28.74
CA SER A 158 59.82 21.44 30.21
C SER A 158 58.50 22.07 30.69
N ASN A 159 57.88 21.44 31.69
CA ASN A 159 57.09 21.96 32.83
C ASN A 159 56.98 23.50 32.97
N ALA A 160 55.91 24.10 33.49
CA ALA A 160 54.64 23.66 34.04
C ALA A 160 53.84 24.94 34.35
N GLN A 161 52.51 24.81 34.36
CA GLN A 161 51.55 25.69 35.07
C GLN A 161 51.53 27.17 34.63
N SER A 162 50.58 27.52 33.77
CA SER A 162 49.70 28.72 33.86
C SER A 162 48.95 28.94 32.55
N GLU A 163 47.93 28.12 32.22
CA GLU A 163 47.09 28.35 31.02
C GLU A 163 45.60 28.10 31.30
N GLU A 164 45.07 28.78 32.32
CA GLU A 164 43.70 29.25 32.29
C GLU A 164 43.76 30.75 31.94
N GLN A 165 43.02 31.17 30.91
CA GLN A 165 42.88 32.55 30.43
C GLN A 165 43.88 33.04 29.35
N GLN A 166 44.10 32.30 28.26
CA GLN A 166 44.44 32.91 26.95
C GLN A 166 44.24 31.97 25.74
N GLN A 167 43.07 31.36 25.60
CA GLN A 167 42.55 30.87 24.30
C GLN A 167 41.34 31.70 23.88
N ARG A 168 41.61 32.98 23.59
CA ARG A 168 40.78 33.82 22.73
C ARG A 168 41.67 34.23 21.56
N GLN A 169 41.17 33.97 20.35
CA GLN A 169 41.71 34.40 19.05
C GLN A 169 42.86 33.54 18.47
N GLN A 170 42.50 32.47 17.75
CA GLN A 170 42.88 32.24 16.34
C GLN A 170 42.58 30.79 15.93
N THR A 171 41.33 30.55 15.50
CA THR A 171 41.01 29.61 14.42
C THR A 171 39.66 30.05 13.87
N GLU A 172 39.70 31.03 12.97
CA GLU A 172 38.60 31.31 12.04
C GLU A 172 38.51 30.13 11.05
N GLY A 173 37.89 29.05 11.50
CA GLY A 173 37.40 27.98 10.64
C GLY A 173 36.03 28.38 10.11
N ARG A 174 35.94 28.51 8.79
CA ARG A 174 34.71 28.67 8.00
C ARG A 174 33.51 28.02 8.70
N HIS A 175 32.50 28.82 9.02
CA HIS A 175 31.15 28.34 9.30
C HIS A 175 30.64 27.52 8.10
N GLU A 176 30.79 26.19 8.17
CA GLU A 176 29.95 25.29 7.41
C GLU A 176 28.54 25.41 7.99
N ARG A 177 27.62 26.02 7.23
CA ARG A 177 26.19 25.93 7.52
C ARG A 177 25.82 24.45 7.59
N PRO A 178 25.04 23.99 8.58
CA PRO A 178 24.51 22.64 8.54
C PRO A 178 23.72 22.48 7.24
N GLN A 179 24.14 21.55 6.37
CA GLN A 179 23.32 21.20 5.22
C GLN A 179 22.01 20.60 5.74
N PRO A 180 20.85 21.00 5.20
CA PRO A 180 19.59 20.37 5.58
C PRO A 180 19.66 18.91 5.13
N SER A 181 19.55 17.99 6.08
CA SER A 181 19.51 16.54 5.83
C SER A 181 18.55 16.26 4.67
N LEU A 182 18.97 15.44 3.70
CA LEU A 182 18.02 14.91 2.72
C LEU A 182 16.88 14.29 3.53
N GLY A 183 15.67 14.86 3.44
CA GLY A 183 14.53 14.38 4.21
C GLY A 183 14.43 12.87 4.07
N GLU A 184 14.25 12.18 5.21
CA GLU A 184 14.24 10.72 5.24
C GLU A 184 13.24 10.21 4.21
N PHE A 185 13.70 9.34 3.32
CA PHE A 185 12.78 8.57 2.51
C PHE A 185 12.05 7.63 3.45
N LEU A 186 10.89 8.07 3.90
CA LEU A 186 9.83 7.14 4.11
C LEU A 186 9.57 6.55 2.72
N TYR A 187 10.08 5.35 2.47
CA TYR A 187 9.27 4.40 1.71
C TYR A 187 7.86 4.58 2.27
N SER A 188 6.84 4.80 1.43
CA SER A 188 5.49 4.55 1.92
C SER A 188 5.61 3.14 2.48
N THR A 189 5.60 3.00 3.81
CA THR A 189 5.56 1.70 4.47
C THR A 189 4.55 0.91 3.65
N PRO A 190 4.94 -0.21 2.99
CA PRO A 190 4.06 -0.91 2.08
C PRO A 190 2.71 -1.01 2.77
N SER A 191 1.73 -0.38 2.14
CA SER A 191 0.57 0.12 2.85
C SER A 191 -0.09 -1.08 3.53
N ARG A 192 -0.16 -1.05 4.88
CA ARG A 192 -0.53 -2.19 5.74
C ARG A 192 -1.73 -2.92 5.14
N THR A 193 -1.46 -4.01 4.44
CA THR A 193 -2.52 -4.77 3.76
C THR A 193 -2.94 -5.89 4.68
N LYS A 194 -4.25 -5.98 4.83
CA LYS A 194 -4.91 -7.06 5.54
C LYS A 194 -5.65 -7.91 4.57
N HIS A 195 -5.30 -9.19 4.58
CA HIS A 195 -5.91 -10.18 3.72
C HIS A 195 -7.04 -10.85 4.48
N PHE A 196 -8.28 -10.48 4.16
CA PHE A 196 -9.47 -11.14 4.69
C PHE A 196 -9.85 -12.30 3.78
N ILE A 197 -9.75 -13.52 4.31
CA ILE A 197 -10.07 -14.75 3.61
C ILE A 197 -11.35 -15.31 4.21
N MET A 198 -12.48 -15.06 3.55
CA MET A 198 -13.77 -15.57 3.98
C MET A 198 -14.02 -16.96 3.39
N VAL A 199 -14.44 -17.88 4.24
CA VAL A 199 -14.75 -19.26 3.88
C VAL A 199 -16.20 -19.56 4.28
N ARG A 200 -17.04 -19.94 3.33
CA ARG A 200 -18.36 -20.48 3.68
C ARG A 200 -18.16 -21.83 4.38
N HIS A 201 -18.91 -22.11 5.44
CA HIS A 201 -18.92 -23.42 6.09
C HIS A 201 -19.10 -24.58 5.07
N GLY A 202 -18.63 -25.77 5.44
CA GLY A 202 -18.81 -26.98 4.64
C GLY A 202 -20.27 -27.45 4.57
N HIS A 203 -20.55 -28.38 3.67
CA HIS A 203 -21.86 -29.03 3.57
C HIS A 203 -22.25 -29.68 4.90
N TYR A 204 -23.50 -29.50 5.32
CA TYR A 204 -23.99 -29.96 6.62
C TYR A 204 -25.32 -30.71 6.47
N ILE A 205 -25.70 -31.51 7.46
CA ILE A 205 -26.95 -32.27 7.45
C ILE A 205 -28.07 -31.50 8.13
N ASN A 206 -29.33 -31.93 7.91
CA ASN A 206 -30.52 -31.34 8.53
C ASN A 206 -30.77 -29.85 8.17
N ALA A 207 -30.30 -29.40 7.01
CA ALA A 207 -30.49 -28.02 6.55
C ALA A 207 -31.97 -27.63 6.34
N HIS A 208 -32.82 -28.60 5.96
CA HIS A 208 -34.24 -28.38 5.67
C HIS A 208 -35.20 -28.96 6.71
N MET A 209 -34.68 -29.53 7.79
CA MET A 209 -35.51 -30.12 8.82
C MET A 209 -36.06 -29.01 9.72
N PRO A 210 -37.38 -28.74 9.71
CA PRO A 210 -37.95 -27.70 10.56
C PRO A 210 -37.77 -28.07 12.03
N GLN A 211 -37.53 -27.07 12.89
CA GLN A 211 -37.40 -27.21 14.34
C GLN A 211 -36.18 -28.02 14.83
N VAL A 212 -35.22 -28.32 13.96
CA VAL A 212 -33.95 -28.91 14.37
C VAL A 212 -33.06 -27.85 15.03
N SER A 213 -32.46 -28.20 16.16
CA SER A 213 -31.54 -27.31 16.87
C SER A 213 -30.23 -27.14 16.10
N ASP A 214 -29.55 -26.00 16.24
CA ASP A 214 -28.25 -25.74 15.59
C ASP A 214 -27.22 -26.85 15.88
N SER A 215 -27.22 -27.40 17.10
CA SER A 215 -26.32 -28.50 17.52
C SER A 215 -26.47 -29.79 16.71
N GLN A 216 -27.57 -29.95 15.98
CA GLN A 216 -27.86 -31.10 15.13
C GLN A 216 -27.59 -30.80 13.64
N GLN A 217 -27.20 -29.57 13.31
CA GLN A 217 -26.85 -29.11 11.97
C GLN A 217 -25.32 -29.19 11.77
N VAL A 218 -24.79 -30.40 11.96
CA VAL A 218 -23.36 -30.74 11.87
C VAL A 218 -22.94 -31.00 10.42
N LEU A 219 -21.63 -30.91 10.13
CA LEU A 219 -21.07 -31.23 8.83
C LEU A 219 -21.41 -32.66 8.41
N SER A 220 -21.71 -32.83 7.13
CA SER A 220 -21.79 -34.15 6.50
C SER A 220 -20.38 -34.73 6.30
N GLN A 221 -20.26 -35.98 5.87
CA GLN A 221 -18.95 -36.53 5.48
C GLN A 221 -18.31 -35.71 4.35
N MET A 222 -19.12 -35.31 3.36
CA MET A 222 -18.70 -34.43 2.27
C MET A 222 -18.22 -33.07 2.81
N GLY A 223 -18.93 -32.47 3.76
CA GLY A 223 -18.54 -31.20 4.38
C GLY A 223 -17.20 -31.25 5.11
N ARG A 224 -16.90 -32.37 5.79
CA ARG A 224 -15.59 -32.58 6.41
C ARG A 224 -14.48 -32.65 5.35
N GLN A 225 -14.69 -33.39 4.27
CA GLN A 225 -13.73 -33.45 3.15
C GLN A 225 -13.50 -32.10 2.47
N GLN A 226 -14.58 -31.33 2.26
CA GLN A 226 -14.49 -29.97 1.75
C GLN A 226 -13.62 -29.09 2.66
N ALA A 227 -13.85 -29.14 3.97
CA ALA A 227 -13.10 -28.37 4.96
C ALA A 227 -11.62 -28.78 5.01
N GLU A 228 -11.31 -30.09 4.97
CA GLU A 228 -9.94 -30.61 4.93
C GLU A 228 -9.15 -30.14 3.70
N LEU A 229 -9.77 -30.18 2.51
CA LEU A 229 -9.12 -29.70 1.28
C LEU A 229 -8.93 -28.18 1.31
N THR A 230 -9.88 -27.46 1.90
CA THR A 230 -9.79 -26.00 2.07
C THR A 230 -8.68 -25.61 3.04
N GLY A 231 -8.56 -26.31 4.17
CA GLY A 231 -7.46 -26.13 5.12
C GLY A 231 -6.10 -26.29 4.44
N LYS A 232 -5.89 -27.41 3.73
CA LYS A 232 -4.66 -27.67 2.96
C LYS A 232 -4.37 -26.58 1.93
N HIS A 233 -5.37 -26.14 1.19
CA HIS A 233 -5.22 -25.07 0.20
C HIS A 233 -4.76 -23.77 0.84
N LEU A 234 -5.38 -23.36 1.95
CA LEU A 234 -5.01 -22.14 2.65
C LEU A 234 -3.65 -22.27 3.34
N GLY A 235 -3.33 -23.43 3.92
CA GLY A 235 -2.02 -23.71 4.52
C GLY A 235 -0.88 -23.65 3.50
N VAL A 236 -1.07 -24.21 2.30
CA VAL A 236 -0.09 -24.09 1.20
C VAL A 236 0.05 -22.65 0.73
N ALA A 237 -1.05 -21.90 0.62
CA ALA A 237 -1.00 -20.50 0.24
C ALA A 237 -0.24 -19.66 1.28
N HIS A 238 -0.48 -19.92 2.58
CA HIS A 238 0.20 -19.25 3.68
C HIS A 238 1.70 -19.58 3.74
N ALA A 239 2.07 -20.86 3.60
CA ALA A 239 3.47 -21.31 3.65
C ALA A 239 4.35 -20.76 2.50
N ARG A 240 3.75 -20.27 1.41
CA ARG A 240 4.48 -19.62 0.30
C ARG A 240 4.91 -18.19 0.62
N ILE A 241 4.45 -17.62 1.72
CA ILE A 241 4.76 -16.27 2.11
C ILE A 241 5.99 -16.31 3.04
N PRO A 242 7.17 -15.79 2.63
CA PRO A 242 8.43 -16.02 3.34
C PRO A 242 8.52 -15.39 4.73
N THR A 243 7.72 -14.36 4.97
CA THR A 243 7.57 -13.64 6.23
C THR A 243 6.43 -14.27 7.01
N ARG A 244 6.70 -14.78 8.22
CA ARG A 244 5.68 -15.39 9.08
C ARG A 244 4.67 -14.32 9.48
N HIS A 245 3.56 -14.25 8.76
CA HIS A 245 2.45 -13.37 9.08
C HIS A 245 1.52 -14.04 10.08
N ASP A 246 1.11 -13.27 11.09
CA ASP A 246 0.12 -13.70 12.06
C ASP A 246 -1.19 -14.04 11.33
N VAL A 247 -1.61 -15.29 11.48
CA VAL A 247 -2.92 -15.75 11.03
C VAL A 247 -3.85 -15.71 12.23
N SER A 248 -4.99 -15.05 12.07
CA SER A 248 -6.09 -15.14 13.03
C SER A 248 -7.28 -15.82 12.36
N VAL A 249 -7.86 -16.81 13.03
CA VAL A 249 -9.07 -17.48 12.55
C VAL A 249 -10.24 -17.02 13.40
N TYR A 250 -11.24 -16.43 12.76
CA TYR A 250 -12.54 -16.14 13.36
C TYR A 250 -13.60 -17.00 12.73
N HIS A 251 -14.58 -17.41 13.51
CA HIS A 251 -15.69 -18.20 12.98
C HIS A 251 -17.01 -17.83 13.62
N SER A 252 -18.09 -18.10 12.89
CA SER A 252 -19.43 -18.08 13.47
C SER A 252 -19.55 -19.14 14.57
N ASP A 253 -20.33 -18.82 15.59
CA ASP A 253 -20.75 -19.73 16.66
C ASP A 253 -21.84 -20.74 16.24
N MET A 254 -22.22 -20.80 14.96
CA MET A 254 -23.10 -21.85 14.43
C MET A 254 -22.31 -23.15 14.22
N THR A 255 -22.89 -24.29 14.61
CA THR A 255 -22.23 -25.59 14.70
C THR A 255 -21.43 -25.97 13.44
N ARG A 256 -22.04 -25.85 12.25
CA ARG A 256 -21.36 -26.11 10.96
C ARG A 256 -20.13 -25.24 10.71
N ALA A 257 -20.13 -23.98 11.16
CA ALA A 257 -18.99 -23.07 11.02
C ALA A 257 -17.90 -23.39 12.04
N VAL A 258 -18.28 -23.73 13.28
CA VAL A 258 -17.36 -24.20 14.33
C VAL A 258 -16.59 -25.44 13.86
N GLU A 259 -17.30 -26.45 13.36
CA GLU A 259 -16.66 -27.68 12.85
C GLU A 259 -15.77 -27.41 11.63
N THR A 260 -16.22 -26.55 10.70
CA THR A 260 -15.40 -26.18 9.53
C THR A 260 -14.11 -25.47 9.95
N ALA A 261 -14.20 -24.51 10.87
CA ALA A 261 -13.05 -23.76 11.35
C ALA A 261 -12.05 -24.63 12.10
N ALA A 262 -12.55 -25.57 12.93
CA ALA A 262 -11.72 -26.53 13.63
C ALA A 262 -10.90 -27.40 12.68
N ILE A 263 -11.51 -27.89 11.59
CA ILE A 263 -10.82 -28.68 10.57
C ILE A 263 -9.78 -27.83 9.84
N ILE A 264 -10.16 -26.64 9.36
CA ILE A 264 -9.27 -25.74 8.63
C ILE A 264 -8.05 -25.34 9.47
N ALA A 265 -8.24 -25.09 10.77
CA ALA A 265 -7.16 -24.69 11.67
C ALA A 265 -6.05 -25.75 11.82
N THR A 266 -6.34 -27.02 11.55
CA THR A 266 -5.33 -28.10 11.65
C THR A 266 -4.16 -27.92 10.69
N ASP A 267 -4.36 -27.19 9.58
CA ASP A 267 -3.33 -26.91 8.58
C ASP A 267 -2.51 -25.63 8.87
N PHE A 268 -2.88 -24.85 9.91
CA PHE A 268 -2.22 -23.57 10.25
C PHE A 268 -1.29 -23.63 11.47
N GLY A 269 -1.08 -24.81 12.08
CA GLY A 269 -0.26 -24.95 13.29
C GLY A 269 -0.93 -24.32 14.52
N GLU A 270 -0.15 -23.67 15.40
CA GLU A 270 -0.69 -22.97 16.57
C GLU A 270 -1.35 -21.65 16.13
N VAL A 271 -2.67 -21.69 15.93
CA VAL A 271 -3.48 -20.53 15.54
C VAL A 271 -4.58 -20.26 16.56
N SER A 272 -4.92 -18.98 16.78
CA SER A 272 -6.07 -18.63 17.61
C SER A 272 -7.38 -18.85 16.84
N LEU A 273 -8.29 -19.66 17.40
CA LEU A 273 -9.66 -19.79 16.92
C LEU A 273 -10.59 -18.94 17.78
N ASN A 274 -11.23 -17.95 17.15
CA ASN A 274 -12.02 -16.95 17.82
C ASN A 274 -13.49 -17.03 17.38
N SER A 275 -14.35 -17.51 18.27
CA SER A 275 -15.80 -17.56 18.03
C SER A 275 -16.43 -16.16 18.09
N SER A 276 -17.33 -15.85 17.15
CA SER A 276 -18.04 -14.57 17.11
C SER A 276 -19.49 -14.72 16.63
N SER A 277 -20.44 -14.27 17.46
CA SER A 277 -21.86 -14.21 17.09
C SER A 277 -22.16 -13.17 16.02
N LEU A 278 -21.25 -12.22 15.78
CA LEU A 278 -21.37 -11.26 14.67
C LEU A 278 -21.33 -11.97 13.32
N LEU A 279 -20.63 -13.11 13.23
CA LEU A 279 -20.46 -13.88 12.01
C LEU A 279 -21.62 -14.85 11.71
N ARG A 280 -22.71 -14.86 12.50
CA ARG A 280 -23.88 -15.72 12.24
C ARG A 280 -24.52 -15.41 10.88
N GLU A 281 -25.17 -16.41 10.29
CA GLU A 281 -25.93 -16.22 9.06
C GLU A 281 -27.02 -15.16 9.27
N GLY A 282 -27.32 -14.38 8.24
CA GLY A 282 -28.31 -13.32 8.32
C GLY A 282 -29.11 -13.15 7.03
N TRP A 283 -30.07 -12.24 7.08
CA TRP A 283 -30.91 -11.89 5.94
C TRP A 283 -30.72 -10.42 5.54
N PRO A 284 -29.92 -10.11 4.51
CA PRO A 284 -29.65 -8.74 4.06
C PRO A 284 -30.88 -7.95 3.61
N GLY A 285 -31.90 -8.64 3.10
CA GLY A 285 -33.02 -8.03 2.39
C GLY A 285 -33.49 -8.92 1.24
N THR A 286 -34.17 -8.34 0.26
CA THR A 286 -34.57 -9.06 -0.95
C THR A 286 -33.35 -9.44 -1.80
N PRO A 287 -33.15 -10.70 -2.19
CA PRO A 287 -31.93 -11.15 -2.87
C PRO A 287 -31.69 -10.49 -4.24
N TYR A 288 -32.76 -10.15 -4.94
CA TYR A 288 -32.72 -9.56 -6.27
C TYR A 288 -33.59 -8.31 -6.31
N SER A 289 -33.23 -7.35 -7.18
CA SER A 289 -34.09 -6.21 -7.49
C SER A 289 -35.44 -6.70 -8.02
N THR A 290 -36.52 -6.04 -7.59
CA THR A 290 -37.91 -6.34 -7.93
C THR A 290 -38.19 -6.36 -9.43
N ASP A 291 -37.34 -5.74 -10.25
CA ASP A 291 -37.46 -5.76 -11.72
C ASP A 291 -37.38 -7.18 -12.31
N PHE A 292 -36.70 -8.11 -11.64
CA PHE A 292 -36.65 -9.51 -12.06
C PHE A 292 -37.96 -10.25 -11.73
N THR A 293 -38.58 -9.94 -10.58
CA THR A 293 -39.85 -10.57 -10.14
C THR A 293 -41.06 -10.16 -10.98
N ALA A 294 -41.00 -9.00 -11.66
CA ALA A 294 -42.03 -8.58 -12.61
C ALA A 294 -42.16 -9.52 -13.83
N ARG A 295 -41.13 -10.32 -14.14
CA ARG A 295 -41.16 -11.32 -15.23
C ARG A 295 -41.70 -12.69 -14.81
N SER A 296 -41.83 -12.96 -13.50
CA SER A 296 -42.26 -14.26 -12.96
C SER A 296 -43.67 -14.27 -12.37
N GLY A 297 -44.45 -13.19 -12.52
CA GLY A 297 -45.89 -13.19 -12.22
C GLY A 297 -46.28 -13.25 -10.73
N THR A 298 -45.34 -13.13 -9.79
CA THR A 298 -45.62 -13.18 -8.34
C THR A 298 -45.82 -11.80 -7.73
N THR A 299 -46.86 -11.08 -8.16
CA THR A 299 -47.31 -9.82 -7.53
C THR A 299 -48.30 -10.01 -6.37
N ALA A 300 -48.54 -11.27 -5.94
CA ALA A 300 -49.60 -11.58 -4.97
C ALA A 300 -49.15 -11.78 -3.50
N ALA A 301 -47.85 -11.64 -3.16
CA ALA A 301 -47.33 -12.03 -1.83
C ALA A 301 -46.92 -10.87 -0.91
N CYS A 302 -47.20 -9.61 -1.27
CA CYS A 302 -46.71 -8.45 -0.53
C CYS A 302 -47.45 -8.12 0.78
N ASN A 303 -48.55 -8.82 1.11
CA ASN A 303 -49.42 -8.50 2.26
C ASN A 303 -49.66 -9.69 3.21
N ASN A 304 -48.63 -10.51 3.47
CA ASN A 304 -48.76 -11.65 4.39
C ASN A 304 -47.92 -11.41 5.65
N GLY A 305 -48.40 -11.84 6.83
CA GLY A 305 -47.67 -11.67 8.11
C GLY A 305 -46.25 -12.27 8.12
N ALA A 306 -45.99 -13.26 7.27
CA ALA A 306 -44.66 -13.81 7.03
C ALA A 306 -43.68 -12.81 6.39
N PHE A 307 -44.16 -11.94 5.48
CA PHE A 307 -43.34 -10.91 4.83
C PHE A 307 -42.94 -9.82 5.83
N GLN A 308 -43.87 -9.39 6.70
CA GLN A 308 -43.57 -8.42 7.76
C GLN A 308 -42.62 -9.00 8.82
N ALA A 309 -42.77 -10.28 9.19
CA ALA A 309 -41.85 -10.96 10.11
C ALA A 309 -40.45 -11.10 9.49
N MET A 310 -40.37 -11.40 8.19
CA MET A 310 -39.12 -11.44 7.43
C MET A 310 -38.43 -10.06 7.41
N GLN A 311 -39.19 -8.98 7.19
CA GLN A 311 -38.66 -7.62 7.16
C GLN A 311 -38.14 -7.15 8.52
N LYS A 312 -38.83 -7.49 9.62
CA LYS A 312 -38.34 -7.23 10.99
C LYS A 312 -37.05 -7.98 11.29
N ARG A 313 -36.98 -9.27 10.89
CA ARG A 313 -35.77 -10.09 11.05
C ARG A 313 -34.60 -9.53 10.24
N ALA A 314 -34.88 -9.07 9.01
CA ALA A 314 -33.89 -8.43 8.16
C ALA A 314 -33.27 -7.19 8.81
N CYS A 315 -34.06 -6.35 9.49
CA CYS A 315 -33.54 -5.16 10.16
C CYS A 315 -32.46 -5.51 11.21
N VAL A 316 -32.76 -6.44 12.11
CA VAL A 316 -31.83 -6.87 13.17
C VAL A 316 -30.59 -7.55 12.58
N ASP A 317 -30.78 -8.37 11.55
CA ASP A 317 -29.66 -9.01 10.85
C ASP A 317 -28.77 -7.98 10.14
N VAL A 318 -29.34 -7.01 9.43
CA VAL A 318 -28.58 -5.96 8.74
C VAL A 318 -27.75 -5.15 9.74
N GLU A 319 -28.32 -4.72 10.87
CA GLU A 319 -27.56 -4.00 11.91
C GLU A 319 -26.37 -4.80 12.43
N ARG A 320 -26.56 -6.10 12.68
CA ARG A 320 -25.49 -7.00 13.11
C ARG A 320 -24.43 -7.18 12.02
N MET A 321 -24.85 -7.33 10.77
CA MET A 321 -23.97 -7.55 9.62
C MET A 321 -23.15 -6.29 9.31
N GLU A 322 -23.74 -5.10 9.47
CA GLU A 322 -23.03 -3.82 9.45
C GLU A 322 -21.98 -3.73 10.53
N LYS A 323 -22.37 -4.06 11.77
CA LYS A 323 -21.43 -4.09 12.89
C LYS A 323 -20.29 -5.07 12.63
N ALA A 324 -20.58 -6.23 12.06
CA ALA A 324 -19.57 -7.22 11.68
C ALA A 324 -18.62 -6.64 10.62
N PHE A 325 -19.15 -6.06 9.54
CA PHE A 325 -18.34 -5.48 8.47
C PHE A 325 -17.41 -4.39 9.01
N ASN A 326 -17.94 -3.46 9.81
CA ASN A 326 -17.12 -2.40 10.42
C ASN A 326 -16.07 -2.97 11.38
N TRP A 327 -16.42 -3.98 12.18
CA TRP A 327 -15.50 -4.57 13.13
C TRP A 327 -14.32 -5.28 12.45
N PHE A 328 -14.59 -6.10 11.44
CA PHE A 328 -13.54 -6.86 10.77
C PHE A 328 -12.71 -5.96 9.85
N PHE A 329 -13.34 -5.16 9.01
CA PHE A 329 -12.64 -4.46 7.93
C PHE A 329 -12.11 -3.07 8.33
N PHE A 330 -12.63 -2.43 9.39
CA PHE A 330 -12.28 -1.03 9.73
C PHE A 330 -11.96 -0.75 11.20
N ASP A 331 -12.24 -1.65 12.16
CA ASP A 331 -11.93 -1.37 13.57
C ASP A 331 -10.42 -1.33 13.80
N SER A 332 -9.99 -0.22 14.41
CA SER A 332 -8.60 0.10 14.67
C SER A 332 -7.88 -0.93 15.52
N ARG A 333 -8.58 -1.68 16.38
CA ARG A 333 -7.94 -2.72 17.21
C ARG A 333 -7.50 -3.94 16.42
N GLN A 334 -8.16 -4.20 15.30
CA GLN A 334 -7.67 -5.17 14.33
C GLN A 334 -6.59 -4.47 13.48
N THR A 335 -6.84 -3.26 12.98
CA THR A 335 -5.94 -2.57 12.02
C THR A 335 -4.71 -1.91 12.63
N HIS A 336 -4.52 -1.98 13.96
CA HIS A 336 -3.42 -1.40 14.73
C HIS A 336 -2.94 -2.36 15.84
N ASP A 337 -2.57 -3.58 15.50
CA ASP A 337 -1.46 -4.19 16.26
C ASP A 337 -0.19 -3.41 15.91
N GLY A 338 0.57 -2.98 16.93
CA GLY A 338 1.75 -2.12 16.80
C GLY A 338 2.95 -2.73 16.07
N ASN A 339 2.76 -3.82 15.34
CA ASN A 339 3.71 -4.41 14.41
C ASN A 339 3.34 -4.02 12.97
N ASP A 340 4.33 -3.53 12.22
CA ASP A 340 4.24 -3.04 10.84
C ASP A 340 4.04 -4.14 9.77
N GLU A 341 3.49 -5.30 10.16
CA GLU A 341 3.47 -6.50 9.30
C GLU A 341 2.12 -6.74 8.61
N GLU A 342 2.20 -7.31 7.41
CA GLU A 342 1.07 -7.88 6.67
C GLU A 342 0.38 -8.96 7.52
N SER A 343 -0.96 -9.02 7.50
CA SER A 343 -1.72 -9.92 8.38
C SER A 343 -2.86 -10.61 7.65
N TYR A 344 -3.15 -11.85 8.09
CA TYR A 344 -4.11 -12.74 7.45
C TYR A 344 -5.24 -13.05 8.41
N CYS A 345 -6.47 -12.75 8.01
CA CYS A 345 -7.65 -12.96 8.83
C CYS A 345 -8.60 -13.92 8.10
N VAL A 346 -8.69 -15.15 8.59
CA VAL A 346 -9.59 -16.18 8.04
C VAL A 346 -10.94 -16.06 8.75
N LEU A 347 -12.01 -15.84 7.99
CA LEU A 347 -13.37 -15.71 8.49
C LEU A 347 -14.22 -16.90 8.03
N VAL A 348 -14.48 -17.87 8.91
CA VAL A 348 -15.33 -19.03 8.60
C VAL A 348 -16.77 -18.73 8.97
N CYS A 349 -17.62 -18.49 7.96
CA CYS A 349 -18.98 -18.03 8.15
C CYS A 349 -19.95 -18.60 7.09
N HIS A 350 -20.83 -17.76 6.55
CA HIS A 350 -22.01 -18.21 5.81
C HIS A 350 -22.23 -17.43 4.53
N ALA A 351 -23.06 -17.96 3.64
CA ALA A 351 -23.22 -17.43 2.30
C ALA A 351 -23.76 -16.00 2.32
N ASN A 352 -24.87 -15.73 3.02
CA ASN A 352 -25.51 -14.42 2.93
C ASN A 352 -24.66 -13.34 3.61
N LEU A 353 -23.92 -13.69 4.67
CA LEU A 353 -22.95 -12.79 5.28
C LEU A 353 -21.82 -12.42 4.31
N ILE A 354 -21.24 -13.40 3.60
CA ILE A 354 -20.18 -13.14 2.61
C ILE A 354 -20.71 -12.27 1.47
N ARG A 355 -21.91 -12.55 0.97
CA ARG A 355 -22.58 -11.75 -0.07
C ARG A 355 -22.78 -10.30 0.38
N PHE A 356 -23.17 -10.10 1.62
CA PHE A 356 -23.31 -8.78 2.22
C PHE A 356 -21.97 -8.04 2.30
N PHE A 357 -20.91 -8.70 2.79
CA PHE A 357 -19.57 -8.11 2.83
C PHE A 357 -19.05 -7.75 1.43
N LEU A 358 -19.33 -8.57 0.42
CA LEU A 358 -19.00 -8.27 -0.97
C LEU A 358 -19.73 -7.01 -1.47
N CYS A 359 -21.04 -6.91 -1.27
CA CYS A 359 -21.80 -5.70 -1.61
C CYS A 359 -21.19 -4.45 -0.95
N ARG A 360 -20.89 -4.53 0.35
CA ARG A 360 -20.31 -3.41 1.10
C ARG A 360 -18.90 -3.05 0.64
N ALA A 361 -18.06 -4.03 0.36
CA ALA A 361 -16.73 -3.80 -0.18
C ALA A 361 -16.75 -3.15 -1.58
N LEU A 362 -17.78 -3.45 -2.39
CA LEU A 362 -17.99 -2.87 -3.71
C LEU A 362 -18.72 -1.52 -3.70
N GLY A 363 -19.18 -1.04 -2.52
CA GLY A 363 -20.00 0.17 -2.42
C GLY A 363 -21.41 0.02 -3.00
N VAL A 364 -21.93 -1.21 -3.07
CA VAL A 364 -23.26 -1.54 -3.59
C VAL A 364 -24.21 -1.80 -2.42
N ASP A 365 -25.47 -1.37 -2.56
CA ASP A 365 -26.50 -1.65 -1.56
C ASP A 365 -26.79 -3.16 -1.48
N PRO A 366 -26.55 -3.80 -0.32
CA PRO A 366 -26.84 -5.20 -0.13
C PRO A 366 -28.33 -5.51 -0.06
N ALA A 367 -29.25 -4.55 0.13
CA ALA A 367 -30.66 -4.84 0.35
C ALA A 367 -31.38 -5.50 -0.85
N THR A 368 -30.84 -5.32 -2.06
CA THR A 368 -31.46 -5.77 -3.33
C THR A 368 -30.51 -6.49 -4.28
N THR A 369 -29.22 -6.61 -3.94
CA THR A 369 -28.19 -7.08 -4.90
C THR A 369 -27.45 -8.35 -4.45
N TRP A 370 -27.53 -8.68 -3.16
CA TRP A 370 -26.70 -9.72 -2.55
C TRP A 370 -26.89 -11.12 -3.16
N GLY A 371 -28.08 -11.42 -3.70
CA GLY A 371 -28.41 -12.71 -4.30
C GLY A 371 -27.67 -13.01 -5.61
N HIS A 372 -27.04 -12.02 -6.25
CA HIS A 372 -26.31 -12.22 -7.51
C HIS A 372 -24.98 -12.95 -7.37
N PHE A 373 -24.48 -13.16 -6.15
CA PHE A 373 -23.25 -13.88 -5.89
C PHE A 373 -23.53 -15.34 -5.53
N GLU A 374 -23.04 -16.27 -6.34
CA GLU A 374 -22.96 -17.68 -5.92
C GLU A 374 -21.81 -17.84 -4.93
N ILE A 375 -22.04 -18.57 -3.83
CA ILE A 375 -21.05 -18.81 -2.78
C ILE A 375 -21.17 -20.28 -2.35
N ASN A 376 -20.33 -21.16 -2.87
CA ASN A 376 -20.36 -22.60 -2.61
C ASN A 376 -19.86 -22.96 -1.21
N HIS A 377 -20.25 -24.14 -0.69
CA HIS A 377 -19.69 -24.68 0.55
C HIS A 377 -18.17 -24.77 0.44
N CYS A 378 -17.48 -24.30 1.47
CA CYS A 378 -16.02 -24.16 1.47
C CYS A 378 -15.44 -23.36 0.27
N GLY A 379 -16.28 -22.56 -0.39
CA GLY A 379 -15.84 -21.55 -1.34
C GLY A 379 -15.08 -20.44 -0.62
N VAL A 380 -13.99 -19.99 -1.23
CA VAL A 380 -13.07 -18.99 -0.67
C VAL A 380 -13.28 -17.66 -1.38
N THR A 381 -13.49 -16.60 -0.60
CA THR A 381 -13.62 -15.22 -1.08
C THR A 381 -12.57 -14.36 -0.39
N ARG A 382 -11.87 -13.51 -1.14
CA ARG A 382 -10.73 -12.73 -0.65
C ARG A 382 -10.96 -11.23 -0.85
N ILE A 383 -10.77 -10.47 0.23
CA ILE A 383 -10.84 -9.01 0.22
C ILE A 383 -9.58 -8.47 0.90
N ASP A 384 -8.91 -7.54 0.24
CA ASP A 384 -7.78 -6.82 0.78
C ASP A 384 -8.22 -5.43 1.25
N VAL A 385 -7.87 -5.11 2.49
CA VAL A 385 -8.04 -3.78 3.06
C VAL A 385 -6.68 -3.18 3.35
N CYS A 386 -6.53 -1.93 2.96
CA CYS A 386 -5.35 -1.15 3.25
C CYS A 386 -5.79 0.26 3.70
N VAL A 387 -5.11 0.81 4.72
CA VAL A 387 -5.49 2.07 5.39
C VAL A 387 -5.62 3.25 4.42
N ASP A 388 -4.81 3.29 3.37
CA ASP A 388 -4.74 4.41 2.42
C ASP A 388 -5.17 4.02 1.00
N GLN A 389 -5.86 2.89 0.82
CA GLN A 389 -6.28 2.40 -0.49
C GLN A 389 -7.75 1.94 -0.46
N PRO A 390 -8.46 2.03 -1.60
CA PRO A 390 -9.77 1.42 -1.72
C PRO A 390 -9.71 -0.08 -1.39
N THR A 391 -10.73 -0.59 -0.71
CA THR A 391 -10.92 -2.02 -0.50
C THR A 391 -10.94 -2.76 -1.82
N LYS A 392 -10.16 -3.83 -1.94
CA LYS A 392 -10.07 -4.63 -3.18
C LYS A 392 -10.69 -6.00 -2.97
N VAL A 393 -11.66 -6.35 -3.80
CA VAL A 393 -12.12 -7.74 -3.92
C VAL A 393 -11.14 -8.48 -4.83
N ILE A 394 -10.42 -9.44 -4.29
CA ILE A 394 -9.36 -10.17 -5.01
C ILE A 394 -9.93 -11.40 -5.72
N ALA A 395 -10.82 -12.12 -5.04
CA ALA A 395 -11.44 -13.31 -5.57
C ALA A 395 -12.80 -13.55 -4.92
N VAL A 396 -13.71 -14.15 -5.68
CA VAL A 396 -15.08 -14.47 -5.23
C VAL A 396 -15.36 -15.94 -5.51
N ASN A 397 -15.74 -16.69 -4.48
CA ASN A 397 -16.19 -18.07 -4.58
C ASN A 397 -15.19 -19.02 -5.29
N GLU A 398 -13.92 -18.91 -4.96
CA GLU A 398 -12.91 -19.86 -5.44
C GLU A 398 -13.20 -21.25 -4.89
N THR A 399 -13.28 -22.22 -5.80
CA THR A 399 -13.57 -23.64 -5.50
C THR A 399 -12.59 -24.58 -6.21
N GLY A 400 -11.55 -24.04 -6.87
CA GLY A 400 -10.59 -24.84 -7.63
C GLY A 400 -9.74 -25.80 -6.79
N HIS A 401 -9.72 -25.61 -5.46
CA HIS A 401 -9.11 -26.54 -4.51
C HIS A 401 -9.97 -27.77 -4.21
N LEU A 402 -11.23 -27.76 -4.65
CA LEU A 402 -12.16 -28.87 -4.48
C LEU A 402 -12.28 -29.65 -5.81
N PRO A 403 -12.31 -31.00 -5.76
CA PRO A 403 -12.73 -31.78 -6.91
C PRO A 403 -14.19 -31.48 -7.24
N LEU A 404 -14.58 -31.59 -8.51
CA LEU A 404 -15.93 -31.26 -8.98
C LEU A 404 -17.04 -31.98 -8.20
N SER A 405 -16.82 -33.22 -7.76
CA SER A 405 -17.77 -34.01 -6.97
C SER A 405 -18.02 -33.47 -5.55
N LEU A 406 -17.18 -32.54 -5.08
CA LEU A 406 -17.30 -31.90 -3.77
C LEU A 406 -17.71 -30.43 -3.88
N ILE A 407 -17.97 -29.90 -5.07
CA ILE A 407 -18.48 -28.53 -5.23
C ILE A 407 -19.99 -28.57 -5.06
N THR A 408 -20.49 -27.99 -3.97
CA THR A 408 -21.93 -27.90 -3.67
C THR A 408 -22.30 -26.50 -3.20
N SER A 409 -23.53 -26.11 -3.47
CA SER A 409 -24.16 -24.82 -3.22
C SER A 409 -25.30 -24.94 -2.19
N SER A 410 -26.06 -23.88 -1.99
CA SER A 410 -27.27 -23.95 -1.17
C SER A 410 -28.40 -24.77 -1.81
N GLU A 411 -28.38 -24.96 -3.12
CA GLU A 411 -29.39 -25.73 -3.86
C GLU A 411 -29.18 -27.24 -3.69
N ASP A 412 -27.97 -27.67 -3.35
CA ASP A 412 -27.62 -29.09 -3.18
C ASP A 412 -28.02 -29.68 -1.82
N HIS A 413 -28.75 -28.91 -1.00
CA HIS A 413 -29.43 -29.44 0.19
C HIS A 413 -30.81 -30.05 -0.15
N LEU A 414 -31.29 -29.88 -1.40
CA LEU A 414 -32.61 -30.31 -1.88
C LEU A 414 -32.79 -31.82 -2.01
#